data_AF-A0A5U2MX47-F1
#
_entry.id   AF-A0A5U2MX47-F1
#
_cell.length_a   1.000
_cell.length_b   1.000
_cell.length_c   1.000
_cell.angle_alpha   90.00
_cell.angle_beta   90.00
_cell.angle_gamma   90.00
#
_symmetry.space_group_name_H-M   'P 1'
#
loop_
_entity.id
_entity.type
_entity.pdbx_description
1 polymer ?
#
loop_
_entity_poly.entity_id
_entity_poly.type
_entity_poly.pdbx_seq_one_letter_code
_entity_poly.pdbx_strand_id
1 'polypeptide(L)'
;MSAKFYTLLTEIGAAKLASAAALGIPLKITHMAVGDGGGVLPTPSAQQTALVAEKRRAALNMLYIDPQNSSQIIAEQVIPETEGGWWIREVGLFDETGALIAVGNCPESYKPQLVEGSGRTQTVRMVLITSSTDNITLKIDPAVVLATRKYVDDKALELKVYVDDLMAKHLAAPDPHSQYAQKDSPTLTGIPKVPTPAAGNSTKQIANTEFVASSIAAMVDSAPAALDTLNELAAALGNDPNFATTMINALAGKQPLDNTLTNLSGKDIAGLLTYLGLGETAKQAAGAVQKTGDEMSGKLTLPQTSSFGVNTNNTLGGSSIAIGDNDTGFKQNGDGILDTFANSQHTVRVAPGEMMVLGAIRAGKEKKLSLTSNNNSTMTATFNLWGDANRPTVIELDDDQGWHLYSQRNPDGSIVFTVNGDITANTLRAGGAIYQNNGDIFGSVWGNSWLSLWINNNFVADVQLGAGTSVTTWNNAGSWPNTPGYVVTSVWKDAQGENIDGINYAPLQKRVGNQWYTVQGGTA
;
A
#
# COMPACT_ATOMS: atom_id res chain seq x y z
N MET A 1 -20.97 -2.86 -54.57
CA MET A 1 -19.71 -2.55 -53.85
C MET A 1 -18.84 -3.79 -53.91
N SER A 2 -17.63 -3.71 -54.47
CA SER A 2 -16.70 -4.85 -54.47
C SER A 2 -16.21 -5.06 -53.04
N ALA A 3 -16.36 -6.25 -52.52
CA ALA A 3 -15.82 -6.59 -51.21
C ALA A 3 -14.30 -6.37 -51.24
N LYS A 4 -13.74 -5.79 -50.16
CA LYS A 4 -12.28 -5.56 -50.02
C LYS A 4 -11.47 -6.86 -50.02
N PHE A 5 -12.09 -7.93 -49.53
CA PHE A 5 -11.57 -9.30 -49.57
C PHE A 5 -12.55 -10.16 -50.34
N TYR A 6 -12.07 -10.86 -51.36
CA TYR A 6 -12.92 -11.62 -52.27
C TYR A 6 -12.14 -12.73 -52.97
N THR A 7 -12.90 -13.66 -53.56
CA THR A 7 -12.39 -14.80 -54.32
C THR A 7 -12.98 -14.79 -55.72
N LEU A 8 -12.23 -15.29 -56.71
CA LEU A 8 -12.73 -15.46 -58.07
C LEU A 8 -12.21 -16.75 -58.71
N LEU A 9 -12.96 -17.21 -59.71
CA LEU A 9 -12.58 -18.34 -60.55
C LEU A 9 -11.63 -17.86 -61.65
N THR A 10 -10.55 -18.61 -61.86
CA THR A 10 -9.66 -18.34 -62.99
C THR A 10 -10.30 -18.84 -64.29
N GLU A 11 -9.86 -18.35 -65.45
CA GLU A 11 -10.31 -18.85 -66.76
C GLU A 11 -9.98 -20.35 -66.90
N ILE A 12 -8.86 -20.80 -66.33
CA ILE A 12 -8.50 -22.21 -66.24
C ILE A 12 -9.54 -22.96 -65.40
N GLY A 13 -9.88 -22.43 -64.23
CA GLY A 13 -10.92 -22.99 -63.37
C GLY A 13 -12.27 -23.07 -64.07
N ALA A 14 -12.66 -22.03 -64.79
CA ALA A 14 -13.92 -21.97 -65.54
C ALA A 14 -13.96 -23.00 -66.66
N ALA A 15 -12.90 -23.09 -67.46
CA ALA A 15 -12.81 -24.06 -68.55
C ALA A 15 -12.81 -25.50 -68.03
N LYS A 16 -12.12 -25.76 -66.92
CA LYS A 16 -12.10 -27.07 -66.28
C LYS A 16 -13.46 -27.43 -65.68
N LEU A 17 -14.16 -26.47 -65.10
CA LEU A 17 -15.52 -26.69 -64.60
C LEU A 17 -16.50 -26.99 -65.74
N ALA A 18 -16.42 -26.25 -66.84
CA ALA A 18 -17.25 -26.48 -68.02
C ALA A 18 -16.96 -27.85 -68.66
N SER A 19 -15.68 -28.23 -68.70
CA SER A 19 -15.25 -29.55 -69.19
C SER A 19 -15.76 -30.67 -68.28
N ALA A 20 -15.71 -30.46 -66.96
CA ALA A 20 -16.23 -31.40 -65.99
C ALA A 20 -17.73 -31.64 -66.20
N ALA A 21 -18.50 -30.57 -66.45
CA ALA A 21 -19.93 -30.66 -66.77
C ALA A 21 -20.22 -31.36 -68.10
N ALA A 22 -19.43 -31.06 -69.15
CA ALA A 22 -19.65 -31.62 -70.47
C ALA A 22 -19.28 -33.11 -70.55
N LEU A 23 -18.23 -33.51 -69.84
CA LEU A 23 -17.70 -34.88 -69.87
C LEU A 23 -18.24 -35.76 -68.73
N GLY A 24 -18.91 -35.16 -67.74
CA GLY A 24 -19.34 -35.84 -66.52
C GLY A 24 -18.17 -36.32 -65.64
N ILE A 25 -16.96 -35.78 -65.84
CA ILE A 25 -15.78 -36.12 -65.03
C ILE A 25 -15.57 -34.98 -64.02
N PRO A 26 -15.84 -35.21 -62.73
CA PRO A 26 -15.84 -34.11 -61.77
C PRO A 26 -14.44 -33.55 -61.52
N LEU A 27 -14.35 -32.22 -61.41
CA LEU A 27 -13.12 -31.49 -61.11
C LEU A 27 -12.71 -31.73 -59.66
N LYS A 28 -11.48 -32.20 -59.45
CA LYS A 28 -10.93 -32.51 -58.13
C LYS A 28 -10.08 -31.37 -57.61
N ILE A 29 -10.61 -30.61 -56.67
CA ILE A 29 -9.85 -29.60 -55.91
C ILE A 29 -9.27 -30.29 -54.68
N THR A 30 -7.95 -30.25 -54.53
CA THR A 30 -7.24 -31.12 -53.58
C THR A 30 -6.36 -30.36 -52.60
N HIS A 31 -5.83 -29.20 -52.99
CA HIS A 31 -4.85 -28.46 -52.18
C HIS A 31 -5.25 -27.00 -52.03
N MET A 32 -4.92 -26.44 -50.87
CA MET A 32 -4.99 -25.00 -50.61
C MET A 32 -3.62 -24.49 -50.23
N ALA A 33 -3.25 -23.36 -50.84
CA ALA A 33 -2.03 -22.65 -50.51
C ALA A 33 -2.33 -21.29 -49.89
N VAL A 34 -1.43 -20.85 -49.01
CA VAL A 34 -1.42 -19.53 -48.38
C VAL A 34 -0.07 -18.87 -48.61
N GLY A 35 -0.09 -17.55 -48.81
CA GLY A 35 1.08 -16.75 -49.13
C GLY A 35 1.11 -15.43 -48.38
N ASP A 36 2.30 -14.81 -48.36
CA ASP A 36 2.52 -13.48 -47.76
C ASP A 36 2.45 -12.35 -48.79
N GLY A 37 2.19 -12.67 -50.06
CA GLY A 37 2.06 -11.69 -51.16
C GLY A 37 3.34 -10.89 -51.45
N GLY A 38 4.51 -11.38 -51.02
CA GLY A 38 5.78 -10.67 -51.15
C GLY A 38 5.95 -9.54 -50.14
N GLY A 39 5.14 -9.55 -49.06
CA GLY A 39 5.17 -8.57 -47.98
C GLY A 39 4.04 -7.52 -48.03
N VAL A 40 3.20 -7.52 -49.07
CA VAL A 40 2.06 -6.58 -49.25
C VAL A 40 0.77 -7.33 -49.63
N LEU A 41 -0.40 -6.65 -49.58
CA LEU A 41 -1.70 -7.28 -49.89
C LEU A 41 -1.99 -7.31 -51.41
N PRO A 42 -2.15 -8.48 -52.07
CA PRO A 42 -2.36 -8.58 -53.53
C PRO A 42 -3.83 -8.49 -54.00
N THR A 43 -4.06 -8.19 -55.30
CA THR A 43 -5.40 -8.08 -55.98
C THR A 43 -5.66 -9.24 -56.96
N PRO A 44 -6.74 -10.04 -56.82
CA PRO A 44 -7.03 -11.20 -57.68
C PRO A 44 -7.45 -10.90 -59.15
N SER A 45 -7.08 -11.78 -60.11
CA SER A 45 -7.42 -11.75 -61.55
C SER A 45 -7.70 -13.14 -62.17
N ALA A 46 -8.61 -13.20 -63.15
CA ALA A 46 -9.06 -14.44 -63.78
C ALA A 46 -8.00 -15.13 -64.66
N GLN A 47 -6.99 -14.40 -65.16
CA GLN A 47 -5.93 -14.98 -65.99
C GLN A 47 -4.77 -15.56 -65.16
N GLN A 48 -4.82 -15.44 -63.83
CA GLN A 48 -3.78 -15.95 -62.96
C GLN A 48 -3.68 -17.48 -63.01
N THR A 49 -2.45 -17.96 -62.92
CA THR A 49 -2.12 -19.40 -62.90
C THR A 49 -1.34 -19.81 -61.65
N ALA A 50 -0.85 -18.85 -60.86
CA ALA A 50 -0.13 -19.06 -59.58
C ALA A 50 -0.33 -17.89 -58.59
N LEU A 51 0.02 -18.12 -57.32
CA LEU A 51 0.08 -17.08 -56.26
C LEU A 51 1.36 -16.24 -56.40
N VAL A 52 1.36 -15.04 -55.83
CA VAL A 52 2.48 -14.10 -55.96
C VAL A 52 3.68 -14.55 -55.12
N ALA A 53 3.46 -14.93 -53.86
CA ALA A 53 4.50 -15.44 -52.95
C ALA A 53 3.93 -16.44 -51.94
N GLU A 54 3.88 -17.70 -52.35
CA GLU A 54 3.38 -18.80 -51.53
C GLU A 54 4.32 -19.14 -50.36
N LYS A 55 3.76 -19.41 -49.18
CA LYS A 55 4.51 -19.83 -47.98
C LYS A 55 4.21 -21.26 -47.57
N ARG A 56 2.98 -21.70 -47.76
CA ARG A 56 2.58 -23.05 -47.42
C ARG A 56 1.48 -23.51 -48.33
N ARG A 57 1.58 -24.76 -48.75
CA ARG A 57 0.52 -25.50 -49.40
C ARG A 57 0.39 -26.86 -48.75
N ALA A 58 -0.84 -27.23 -48.45
CA ALA A 58 -1.12 -28.58 -48.03
C ALA A 58 -2.46 -29.04 -48.59
N ALA A 59 -2.72 -30.34 -48.41
CA ALA A 59 -4.00 -30.94 -48.72
C ALA A 59 -5.11 -30.28 -47.89
N LEU A 60 -6.31 -30.26 -48.48
CA LEU A 60 -7.48 -29.77 -47.78
C LEU A 60 -7.87 -30.69 -46.62
N ASN A 61 -8.24 -30.08 -45.49
CA ASN A 61 -8.78 -30.80 -44.34
C ASN A 61 -10.28 -31.08 -44.52
N MET A 62 -11.01 -30.15 -45.13
CA MET A 62 -12.39 -30.39 -45.56
C MET A 62 -12.69 -29.65 -46.86
N LEU A 63 -13.48 -30.29 -47.71
CA LEU A 63 -14.10 -29.67 -48.87
C LEU A 63 -15.54 -30.13 -48.96
N TYR A 64 -16.47 -29.20 -48.85
CA TYR A 64 -17.89 -29.51 -48.87
C TYR A 64 -18.70 -28.38 -49.50
N ILE A 65 -19.88 -28.75 -50.00
CA ILE A 65 -20.90 -27.79 -50.41
C ILE A 65 -21.57 -27.29 -49.14
N ASP A 66 -21.77 -25.98 -49.05
CA ASP A 66 -22.47 -25.40 -47.91
C ASP A 66 -23.88 -26.03 -47.79
N PRO A 67 -24.22 -26.67 -46.66
CA PRO A 67 -25.53 -27.29 -46.48
C PRO A 67 -26.70 -26.31 -46.61
N GLN A 68 -26.45 -25.01 -46.40
CA GLN A 68 -27.45 -23.95 -46.54
C GLN A 68 -27.42 -23.30 -47.94
N ASN A 69 -26.36 -23.52 -48.74
CA ASN A 69 -26.22 -22.92 -50.07
C ASN A 69 -25.45 -23.83 -51.06
N SER A 70 -26.19 -24.42 -51.99
CA SER A 70 -25.65 -25.38 -52.96
C SER A 70 -24.70 -24.81 -54.00
N SER A 71 -24.61 -23.47 -54.15
CA SER A 71 -23.73 -22.80 -55.10
C SER A 71 -22.40 -22.34 -54.48
N GLN A 72 -22.22 -22.59 -53.18
CA GLN A 72 -21.00 -22.25 -52.45
C GLN A 72 -20.25 -23.50 -52.04
N ILE A 73 -18.95 -23.47 -52.29
CA ILE A 73 -18.03 -24.52 -51.89
C ILE A 73 -17.10 -23.93 -50.84
N ILE A 74 -17.05 -24.63 -49.71
CA ILE A 74 -16.21 -24.25 -48.58
C ILE A 74 -15.03 -25.22 -48.53
N ALA A 75 -13.84 -24.65 -48.66
CA ALA A 75 -12.58 -25.34 -48.55
C ALA A 75 -11.88 -24.91 -47.25
N GLU A 76 -11.45 -25.87 -46.46
CA GLU A 76 -10.79 -25.61 -45.18
C GLU A 76 -9.46 -26.32 -45.08
N GLN A 77 -8.53 -25.63 -44.43
CA GLN A 77 -7.22 -26.16 -44.08
C GLN A 77 -6.85 -25.75 -42.66
N VAL A 78 -6.43 -26.71 -41.85
CA VAL A 78 -5.93 -26.55 -40.49
C VAL A 78 -4.41 -26.52 -40.54
N ILE A 79 -3.82 -25.48 -39.94
CA ILE A 79 -2.38 -25.32 -39.80
C ILE A 79 -2.02 -25.67 -38.35
N PRO A 80 -1.26 -26.75 -38.12
CA PRO A 80 -0.90 -27.19 -36.78
C PRO A 80 0.07 -26.21 -36.10
N GLU A 81 0.25 -26.37 -34.79
CA GLU A 81 1.17 -25.53 -33.99
C GLU A 81 2.66 -25.68 -34.36
N THR A 82 3.00 -26.77 -35.05
CA THR A 82 4.36 -27.08 -35.53
C THR A 82 4.75 -26.32 -36.79
N GLU A 83 3.81 -25.63 -37.45
CA GLU A 83 4.04 -24.87 -38.69
C GLU A 83 3.52 -23.43 -38.56
N GLY A 84 4.34 -22.46 -38.95
CA GLY A 84 4.06 -21.02 -38.76
C GLY A 84 5.31 -20.16 -38.89
N GLY A 85 5.31 -18.98 -38.29
CA GLY A 85 6.43 -18.02 -38.32
C GLY A 85 6.30 -16.95 -39.42
N TRP A 86 5.13 -16.82 -40.04
CA TRP A 86 4.89 -15.96 -41.21
C TRP A 86 3.47 -15.38 -41.26
N TRP A 87 3.32 -14.28 -42.02
CA TRP A 87 2.05 -13.59 -42.24
C TRP A 87 1.25 -14.20 -43.38
N ILE A 88 -0.07 -14.17 -43.25
CA ILE A 88 -1.01 -14.70 -44.24
C ILE A 88 -1.77 -13.54 -44.89
N ARG A 89 -1.73 -13.43 -46.23
CA ARG A 89 -2.34 -12.35 -47.02
C ARG A 89 -3.08 -12.80 -48.28
N GLU A 90 -2.67 -13.93 -48.86
CA GLU A 90 -3.32 -14.51 -50.04
C GLU A 90 -3.61 -15.98 -49.87
N VAL A 91 -4.60 -16.47 -50.61
CA VAL A 91 -5.04 -17.86 -50.61
C VAL A 91 -5.40 -18.32 -52.03
N GLY A 92 -5.08 -19.58 -52.33
CA GLY A 92 -5.38 -20.20 -53.62
C GLY A 92 -5.83 -21.65 -53.50
N LEU A 93 -6.75 -22.06 -54.37
CA LEU A 93 -7.24 -23.43 -54.51
C LEU A 93 -6.70 -24.07 -55.78
N PHE A 94 -6.26 -25.32 -55.64
CA PHE A 94 -5.58 -26.05 -56.69
C PHE A 94 -6.19 -27.43 -56.92
N ASP A 95 -6.23 -27.84 -58.19
CA ASP A 95 -6.63 -29.19 -58.56
C ASP A 95 -5.49 -30.21 -58.39
N GLU A 96 -5.79 -31.49 -58.61
CA GLU A 96 -4.81 -32.59 -58.51
C GLU A 96 -3.63 -32.47 -59.48
N THR A 97 -3.78 -31.68 -60.55
CA THR A 97 -2.72 -31.42 -61.53
C THR A 97 -1.87 -30.20 -61.16
N GLY A 98 -2.23 -29.50 -60.07
CA GLY A 98 -1.56 -28.29 -59.61
C GLY A 98 -2.02 -27.02 -60.30
N ALA A 99 -3.12 -27.05 -61.07
CA ALA A 99 -3.65 -25.87 -61.74
C ALA A 99 -4.39 -24.96 -60.74
N LEU A 100 -4.18 -23.64 -60.84
CA LEU A 100 -4.87 -22.66 -60.00
C LEU A 100 -6.31 -22.50 -60.47
N ILE A 101 -7.24 -23.00 -59.64
CA ILE A 101 -8.67 -23.02 -59.95
C ILE A 101 -9.35 -21.75 -59.47
N ALA A 102 -8.97 -21.28 -58.27
CA ALA A 102 -9.50 -20.06 -57.70
C ALA A 102 -8.45 -19.36 -56.85
N VAL A 103 -8.52 -18.05 -56.79
CA VAL A 103 -7.58 -17.20 -56.06
C VAL A 103 -8.32 -16.11 -55.28
N GLY A 104 -7.78 -15.72 -54.13
CA GLY A 104 -8.34 -14.68 -53.29
C GLY A 104 -7.32 -14.07 -52.33
N ASN A 105 -7.75 -12.99 -51.68
CA ASN A 105 -6.97 -12.26 -50.68
C ASN A 105 -7.65 -12.28 -49.29
N CYS A 106 -6.88 -12.04 -48.23
CA CYS A 106 -7.41 -12.06 -46.86
C CYS A 106 -6.76 -11.00 -45.94
N PRO A 107 -7.38 -10.67 -44.79
CA PRO A 107 -6.78 -9.82 -43.78
C PRO A 107 -5.45 -10.41 -43.27
N GLU A 108 -4.51 -9.52 -42.93
CA GLU A 108 -3.19 -9.91 -42.46
C GLU A 108 -3.27 -10.59 -41.09
N SER A 109 -2.81 -11.84 -41.00
CA SER A 109 -2.80 -12.59 -39.74
C SER A 109 -1.47 -13.29 -39.52
N TYR A 110 -0.93 -13.19 -38.30
CA TYR A 110 0.31 -13.87 -37.93
C TYR A 110 0.03 -15.21 -37.25
N LYS A 111 0.66 -16.26 -37.77
CA LYS A 111 0.57 -17.62 -37.26
C LYS A 111 1.88 -18.01 -36.56
N PRO A 112 1.95 -18.02 -35.22
CA PRO A 112 3.18 -18.37 -34.49
C PRO A 112 3.47 -19.87 -34.51
N GLN A 113 4.72 -20.23 -34.20
CA GLN A 113 5.17 -21.61 -33.99
C GLN A 113 5.31 -21.95 -32.50
N LEU A 114 5.16 -23.23 -32.15
CA LEU A 114 5.28 -23.71 -30.76
C LEU A 114 6.63 -23.34 -30.10
N VAL A 115 7.73 -23.32 -30.87
CA VAL A 115 9.06 -22.93 -30.36
C VAL A 115 9.15 -21.45 -29.95
N GLU A 116 8.19 -20.62 -30.39
CA GLU A 116 8.02 -19.23 -29.96
C GLU A 116 7.21 -19.12 -28.64
N GLY A 117 6.92 -20.24 -27.98
CA GLY A 117 6.26 -20.32 -26.67
C GLY A 117 4.74 -20.32 -26.70
N SER A 118 4.12 -20.25 -27.89
CA SER A 118 2.66 -20.27 -28.05
C SER A 118 2.25 -21.24 -29.16
N GLY A 119 1.98 -22.48 -28.77
CA GLY A 119 1.43 -23.50 -29.63
C GLY A 119 -0.01 -23.19 -30.01
N ARG A 120 -0.21 -22.64 -31.21
CA ARG A 120 -1.54 -22.24 -31.69
C ARG A 120 -1.86 -22.95 -32.99
N THR A 121 -2.92 -23.73 -33.00
CA THR A 121 -3.50 -24.31 -34.22
C THR A 121 -4.49 -23.31 -34.82
N GLN A 122 -4.39 -23.04 -36.12
CA GLN A 122 -5.24 -22.05 -36.80
C GLN A 122 -5.89 -22.66 -38.03
N THR A 123 -7.20 -22.44 -38.20
CA THR A 123 -7.95 -22.91 -39.35
C THR A 123 -8.17 -21.77 -40.33
N VAL A 124 -7.84 -22.01 -41.60
CA VAL A 124 -8.08 -21.10 -42.72
C VAL A 124 -9.22 -21.67 -43.56
N ARG A 125 -10.19 -20.81 -43.89
CA ARG A 125 -11.39 -21.16 -44.67
C ARG A 125 -11.49 -20.25 -45.88
N MET A 126 -11.64 -20.85 -47.07
CA MET A 126 -11.94 -20.14 -48.30
C MET A 126 -13.33 -20.55 -48.81
N VAL A 127 -14.12 -19.57 -49.20
CA VAL A 127 -15.45 -19.78 -49.80
C VAL A 127 -15.37 -19.41 -51.28
N LEU A 128 -15.75 -20.35 -52.13
CA LEU A 128 -15.80 -20.20 -53.58
C LEU A 128 -17.24 -20.27 -54.08
N ILE A 129 -17.63 -19.30 -54.91
CA ILE A 129 -18.95 -19.26 -55.56
C ILE A 129 -18.79 -19.72 -57.01
N THR A 130 -19.62 -20.68 -57.43
CA THR A 130 -19.60 -21.25 -58.78
C THR A 130 -21.02 -21.43 -59.31
N SER A 131 -21.20 -21.45 -60.64
CA SER A 131 -22.51 -21.63 -61.27
C SER A 131 -23.05 -23.06 -61.25
N SER A 132 -22.20 -24.05 -60.92
CA SER A 132 -22.61 -25.44 -60.69
C SER A 132 -21.59 -26.15 -59.79
N THR A 133 -22.09 -26.93 -58.83
CA THR A 133 -21.30 -27.68 -57.84
C THR A 133 -21.32 -29.19 -58.07
N ASP A 134 -22.24 -29.70 -58.91
CA ASP A 134 -22.41 -31.13 -59.22
C ASP A 134 -21.17 -31.76 -59.88
N ASN A 135 -20.37 -30.92 -60.55
CA ASN A 135 -19.21 -31.35 -61.31
C ASN A 135 -17.91 -31.18 -60.52
N ILE A 136 -17.98 -31.09 -59.19
CA ILE A 136 -16.79 -30.98 -58.32
C ILE A 136 -16.76 -32.18 -57.37
N THR A 137 -15.59 -32.81 -57.29
CA THR A 137 -15.40 -33.93 -56.34
C THR A 137 -15.17 -33.39 -54.94
N LEU A 138 -16.13 -33.64 -54.04
CA LEU A 138 -15.99 -33.36 -52.62
C LEU A 138 -15.23 -34.50 -51.95
N LYS A 139 -14.04 -34.22 -51.42
CA LYS A 139 -13.22 -35.22 -50.73
C LYS A 139 -13.21 -34.95 -49.23
N ILE A 140 -13.69 -35.92 -48.46
CA ILE A 140 -13.35 -36.05 -47.05
C ILE A 140 -12.26 -37.10 -47.00
N ASP A 141 -11.00 -36.68 -46.83
CA ASP A 141 -9.90 -37.64 -46.61
C ASP A 141 -9.83 -37.96 -45.11
N PRO A 142 -10.23 -39.16 -44.65
CA PRO A 142 -10.34 -39.44 -43.22
C PRO A 142 -8.99 -39.79 -42.58
N ALA A 143 -7.93 -39.98 -43.37
CA ALA A 143 -6.69 -40.60 -42.89
C ALA A 143 -5.67 -39.60 -42.30
N VAL A 144 -5.77 -38.30 -42.57
CA VAL A 144 -4.81 -37.31 -42.09
C VAL A 144 -5.50 -35.98 -41.76
N VAL A 145 -6.28 -35.93 -40.68
CA VAL A 145 -6.86 -34.65 -40.21
C VAL A 145 -7.02 -34.61 -38.70
N LEU A 146 -6.49 -33.54 -38.06
CA LEU A 146 -7.03 -33.05 -36.79
C LEU A 146 -8.41 -32.47 -37.07
N ALA A 147 -9.45 -33.26 -36.87
CA ALA A 147 -10.81 -32.81 -36.99
C ALA A 147 -11.15 -31.80 -35.88
N THR A 148 -11.83 -30.71 -36.22
CA THR A 148 -12.35 -29.81 -35.20
C THR A 148 -13.38 -30.57 -34.35
N ARG A 149 -13.36 -30.34 -33.04
CA ARG A 149 -14.18 -31.09 -32.07
C ARG A 149 -15.68 -31.10 -32.45
N LYS A 150 -16.21 -29.98 -32.98
CA LYS A 150 -17.59 -29.92 -33.49
C LYS A 150 -17.85 -30.85 -34.67
N TYR A 151 -16.96 -30.92 -35.67
CA TYR A 151 -17.14 -31.81 -36.81
C TYR A 151 -17.14 -33.29 -36.38
N VAL A 152 -16.31 -33.63 -35.37
CA VAL A 152 -16.31 -34.96 -34.75
C VAL A 152 -17.60 -35.23 -33.98
N ASP A 153 -18.05 -34.28 -33.17
CA ASP A 153 -19.27 -34.43 -32.37
C ASP A 153 -20.53 -34.56 -33.25
N ASP A 154 -20.65 -33.78 -34.34
CA ASP A 154 -21.78 -33.85 -35.27
C ASP A 154 -21.83 -35.21 -36.00
N LYS A 155 -20.67 -35.72 -36.47
CA LYS A 155 -20.59 -37.04 -37.10
C LYS A 155 -20.80 -38.18 -36.09
N ALA A 156 -20.36 -38.00 -34.85
CA ALA A 156 -20.63 -38.95 -33.77
C ALA A 156 -22.11 -39.02 -33.44
N LEU A 157 -22.82 -37.89 -33.49
CA LEU A 157 -24.26 -37.85 -33.27
C LEU A 157 -25.02 -38.48 -34.45
N GLU A 158 -24.65 -38.16 -35.69
CA GLU A 158 -25.28 -38.74 -36.90
C GLU A 158 -25.12 -40.27 -36.94
N LEU A 159 -23.93 -40.77 -36.65
CA LEU A 159 -23.67 -42.20 -36.53
C LEU A 159 -24.46 -42.81 -35.36
N LYS A 160 -24.56 -42.12 -34.23
CA LYS A 160 -25.29 -42.59 -33.06
C LYS A 160 -26.79 -42.71 -33.32
N VAL A 161 -27.41 -41.73 -33.96
CA VAL A 161 -28.85 -41.80 -34.32
C VAL A 161 -29.10 -42.98 -35.27
N TYR A 162 -28.23 -43.17 -36.26
CA TYR A 162 -28.35 -44.28 -37.22
C TYR A 162 -28.13 -45.66 -36.59
N VAL A 163 -27.12 -45.78 -35.70
CA VAL A 163 -26.82 -47.02 -34.98
C VAL A 163 -27.90 -47.34 -33.96
N ASP A 164 -28.44 -46.33 -33.26
CA ASP A 164 -29.50 -46.55 -32.28
C ASP A 164 -30.80 -47.01 -32.97
N ASP A 165 -31.13 -46.50 -34.16
CA ASP A 165 -32.28 -46.99 -34.95
C ASP A 165 -32.09 -48.45 -35.42
N LEU A 166 -30.89 -48.79 -35.93
CA LEU A 166 -30.53 -50.15 -36.31
C LEU A 166 -30.51 -51.11 -35.12
N MET A 167 -30.01 -50.65 -33.98
CA MET A 167 -29.94 -51.41 -32.75
C MET A 167 -31.33 -51.57 -32.13
N ALA A 168 -32.16 -50.54 -32.14
CA ALA A 168 -33.56 -50.63 -31.71
C ALA A 168 -34.35 -51.67 -32.54
N LYS A 169 -34.09 -51.76 -33.85
CA LYS A 169 -34.72 -52.75 -34.75
C LYS A 169 -34.14 -54.17 -34.60
N HIS A 170 -32.83 -54.33 -34.36
CA HIS A 170 -32.19 -55.62 -34.07
C HIS A 170 -32.64 -56.18 -32.72
N LEU A 171 -32.78 -55.32 -31.71
CA LEU A 171 -33.24 -55.68 -30.37
C LEU A 171 -34.73 -56.02 -30.30
N ALA A 172 -35.55 -55.45 -31.20
CA ALA A 172 -36.96 -55.80 -31.29
C ALA A 172 -37.23 -57.13 -32.02
N ALA A 173 -36.22 -57.72 -32.69
CA ALA A 173 -36.38 -58.93 -33.49
C ALA A 173 -36.21 -60.21 -32.63
N PRO A 174 -37.13 -61.19 -32.69
CA PRO A 174 -37.06 -62.40 -31.84
C PRO A 174 -35.94 -63.38 -32.19
N ASP A 175 -35.56 -63.48 -33.47
CA ASP A 175 -34.43 -64.31 -33.92
C ASP A 175 -33.73 -63.62 -35.08
N PRO A 176 -32.84 -62.66 -34.78
CA PRO A 176 -32.10 -61.96 -35.82
C PRO A 176 -31.04 -62.83 -36.50
N HIS A 177 -30.79 -64.08 -36.03
CA HIS A 177 -29.73 -64.98 -36.52
C HIS A 177 -30.07 -66.49 -36.47
N SER A 178 -31.04 -66.93 -37.28
CA SER A 178 -31.71 -68.25 -37.14
C SER A 178 -30.99 -69.49 -37.69
N GLN A 179 -29.90 -69.34 -38.45
CA GLN A 179 -29.22 -70.46 -39.12
C GLN A 179 -28.26 -71.27 -38.23
N TYR A 180 -27.93 -70.76 -37.05
CA TYR A 180 -27.15 -71.50 -36.07
C TYR A 180 -28.12 -72.14 -35.10
N ALA A 181 -27.81 -73.38 -34.70
CA ALA A 181 -28.46 -73.97 -33.53
C ALA A 181 -28.31 -72.92 -32.44
N GLN A 182 -29.46 -72.37 -32.02
CA GLN A 182 -29.49 -71.11 -31.30
C GLN A 182 -28.46 -71.20 -30.18
N LYS A 183 -27.56 -70.21 -30.14
CA LYS A 183 -26.47 -70.27 -29.17
C LYS A 183 -27.03 -70.41 -27.76
N ASP A 184 -28.17 -69.76 -27.52
CA ASP A 184 -29.04 -70.05 -26.39
C ASP A 184 -29.93 -71.23 -26.70
N SER A 185 -29.66 -72.29 -25.94
CA SER A 185 -30.41 -73.54 -25.91
C SER A 185 -30.74 -74.01 -27.32
N PRO A 186 -29.71 -74.43 -28.09
CA PRO A 186 -29.99 -75.03 -29.36
C PRO A 186 -30.86 -76.23 -29.03
N THR A 187 -32.10 -76.18 -29.47
CA THR A 187 -32.92 -77.37 -29.35
C THR A 187 -32.26 -78.38 -30.28
N LEU A 188 -31.51 -79.30 -29.69
CA LEU A 188 -30.88 -80.40 -30.41
C LEU A 188 -32.03 -81.27 -30.88
N THR A 189 -32.45 -81.05 -32.12
CA THR A 189 -33.57 -81.76 -32.72
C THR A 189 -33.05 -83.00 -33.44
N GLY A 190 -33.79 -84.12 -33.35
CA GLY A 190 -33.37 -85.43 -33.87
C GLY A 190 -32.68 -86.32 -32.82
N ILE A 191 -31.87 -87.28 -33.26
CA ILE A 191 -31.17 -88.26 -32.40
C ILE A 191 -29.65 -88.04 -32.49
N PRO A 192 -29.05 -87.18 -31.65
CA PRO A 192 -27.61 -86.96 -31.65
C PRO A 192 -26.88 -88.22 -31.15
N LYS A 193 -25.97 -88.78 -31.95
CA LYS A 193 -25.23 -90.03 -31.63
C LYS A 193 -23.83 -89.75 -31.10
N VAL A 194 -23.48 -90.43 -30.01
CA VAL A 194 -22.17 -90.36 -29.32
C VAL A 194 -21.80 -91.73 -28.70
N PRO A 195 -20.51 -92.06 -28.48
CA PRO A 195 -20.08 -93.35 -27.90
C PRO A 195 -20.44 -93.54 -26.41
N THR A 196 -20.72 -94.77 -25.96
CA THR A 196 -20.95 -95.10 -24.53
C THR A 196 -19.64 -95.07 -23.75
N PRO A 197 -19.48 -94.16 -22.77
CA PRO A 197 -18.30 -94.15 -21.90
C PRO A 197 -18.30 -95.30 -20.87
N ALA A 198 -17.13 -95.76 -20.41
CA ALA A 198 -16.99 -96.83 -19.40
C ALA A 198 -17.40 -96.38 -17.97
N ALA A 199 -17.72 -97.30 -17.05
CA ALA A 199 -18.09 -96.94 -15.67
C ALA A 199 -16.98 -96.13 -14.96
N GLY A 200 -17.35 -95.01 -14.32
CA GLY A 200 -16.40 -94.05 -13.73
C GLY A 200 -15.71 -93.12 -14.74
N ASN A 201 -16.05 -93.20 -16.03
CA ASN A 201 -15.53 -92.29 -17.06
C ASN A 201 -15.98 -90.84 -16.79
N SER A 202 -15.04 -89.91 -16.82
CA SER A 202 -15.27 -88.49 -16.53
C SER A 202 -14.96 -87.59 -17.74
N THR A 203 -14.94 -88.15 -18.95
CA THR A 203 -14.65 -87.41 -20.19
C THR A 203 -15.82 -86.52 -20.61
N LYS A 204 -15.54 -85.42 -21.34
CA LYS A 204 -16.54 -84.43 -21.82
C LYS A 204 -17.42 -84.91 -22.98
N GLN A 205 -17.53 -86.23 -23.13
CA GLN A 205 -18.44 -86.81 -24.09
C GLN A 205 -19.87 -86.52 -23.64
N ILE A 206 -20.77 -86.29 -24.60
CA ILE A 206 -22.20 -86.20 -24.32
C ILE A 206 -22.56 -87.51 -23.62
N ALA A 207 -23.02 -87.41 -22.38
CA ALA A 207 -23.39 -88.56 -21.58
C ALA A 207 -24.61 -89.19 -22.22
N ASN A 208 -24.45 -90.40 -22.77
CA ASN A 208 -25.57 -91.09 -23.34
C ASN A 208 -26.38 -91.79 -22.25
N THR A 209 -27.58 -92.22 -22.62
CA THR A 209 -28.56 -92.80 -21.70
C THR A 209 -28.04 -94.05 -20.98
N GLU A 210 -27.15 -94.81 -21.61
CA GLU A 210 -26.59 -96.04 -21.03
C GLU A 210 -25.56 -95.76 -19.92
N PHE A 211 -24.72 -94.72 -20.09
CA PHE A 211 -23.71 -94.32 -19.10
C PHE A 211 -24.29 -93.58 -17.89
N VAL A 212 -25.35 -92.79 -18.08
CA VAL A 212 -26.06 -92.11 -16.98
C VAL A 212 -26.88 -93.10 -16.15
N ALA A 213 -27.57 -94.07 -16.77
CA ALA A 213 -28.38 -95.08 -16.06
C ALA A 213 -27.54 -95.98 -15.15
N SER A 214 -26.31 -96.29 -15.58
CA SER A 214 -25.36 -97.08 -14.80
C SER A 214 -24.67 -96.27 -13.68
N SER A 215 -24.40 -94.98 -13.89
CA SER A 215 -23.79 -94.11 -12.88
C SER A 215 -24.76 -93.69 -11.75
N ILE A 216 -26.06 -93.55 -12.07
CA ILE A 216 -27.10 -93.21 -11.08
C ILE A 216 -27.44 -94.42 -10.18
N ALA A 217 -27.54 -95.63 -10.75
CA ALA A 217 -27.76 -96.85 -9.97
C ALA A 217 -26.64 -97.11 -8.95
N ALA A 218 -25.43 -96.61 -9.20
CA ALA A 218 -24.28 -96.70 -8.29
C ALA A 218 -24.23 -95.58 -7.23
N MET A 219 -24.73 -94.38 -7.53
CA MET A 219 -24.68 -93.23 -6.61
C MET A 219 -25.82 -93.22 -5.57
N VAL A 220 -27.02 -93.69 -5.94
CA VAL A 220 -28.19 -93.74 -5.05
C VAL A 220 -28.00 -94.71 -3.90
N ASP A 221 -27.20 -95.76 -4.09
CA ASP A 221 -26.82 -96.69 -3.02
C ASP A 221 -25.79 -96.08 -2.03
N SER A 222 -25.38 -94.79 -2.15
CA SER A 222 -24.18 -94.25 -1.45
C SER A 222 -24.20 -92.95 -0.60
N ALA A 223 -24.98 -91.85 -0.80
CA ALA A 223 -24.76 -90.61 0.01
C ALA A 223 -25.82 -89.46 0.04
N PRO A 224 -26.56 -89.23 1.15
CA PRO A 224 -27.48 -88.06 1.29
C PRO A 224 -27.01 -86.83 2.13
N ALA A 225 -25.99 -86.90 2.98
CA ALA A 225 -25.78 -85.87 4.03
C ALA A 225 -24.75 -84.75 3.76
N ALA A 226 -23.88 -84.89 2.74
CA ALA A 226 -22.70 -84.01 2.58
C ALA A 226 -22.88 -82.82 1.61
N LEU A 227 -23.93 -82.81 0.78
CA LEU A 227 -24.11 -81.76 -0.25
C LEU A 227 -24.72 -80.46 0.28
N ASP A 228 -25.46 -80.51 1.39
CA ASP A 228 -26.16 -79.36 1.97
C ASP A 228 -25.17 -78.33 2.55
N THR A 229 -24.09 -78.81 3.17
CA THR A 229 -23.15 -78.00 3.95
C THR A 229 -22.29 -77.04 3.10
N LEU A 230 -22.04 -77.36 1.83
CA LEU A 230 -21.20 -76.52 0.94
C LEU A 230 -21.96 -75.33 0.36
N ASN A 231 -23.27 -75.46 0.17
CA ASN A 231 -24.12 -74.39 -0.33
C ASN A 231 -24.29 -73.28 0.73
N GLU A 232 -24.44 -73.68 1.99
CA GLU A 232 -24.53 -72.75 3.12
C GLU A 232 -23.24 -71.93 3.28
N LEU A 233 -22.06 -72.54 3.06
CA LEU A 233 -20.76 -71.86 3.18
C LEU A 233 -20.54 -70.80 2.09
N ALA A 234 -20.98 -71.07 0.85
CA ALA A 234 -20.85 -70.13 -0.28
C ALA A 234 -21.78 -68.91 -0.10
N ALA A 235 -23.01 -69.17 0.35
CA ALA A 235 -23.96 -68.12 0.70
C ALA A 235 -23.46 -67.25 1.86
N ALA A 236 -22.84 -67.85 2.89
CA ALA A 236 -22.29 -67.13 4.05
C ALA A 236 -21.12 -66.20 3.70
N LEU A 237 -20.37 -66.49 2.63
CA LEU A 237 -19.29 -65.62 2.10
C LEU A 237 -19.80 -64.66 1.01
N GLY A 238 -21.11 -64.54 0.84
CA GLY A 238 -21.76 -63.62 -0.08
C GLY A 238 -21.63 -64.00 -1.56
N ASN A 239 -21.25 -65.24 -1.87
CA ASN A 239 -20.98 -65.71 -3.22
C ASN A 239 -19.96 -64.84 -3.98
N ASP A 240 -18.97 -64.29 -3.27
CA ASP A 240 -17.96 -63.40 -3.86
C ASP A 240 -16.79 -64.21 -4.50
N PRO A 241 -16.62 -64.18 -5.83
CA PRO A 241 -15.55 -64.92 -6.52
C PRO A 241 -14.16 -64.33 -6.27
N ASN A 242 -14.11 -63.04 -5.93
CA ASN A 242 -12.89 -62.32 -5.61
C ASN A 242 -12.76 -62.15 -4.11
N PHE A 243 -13.42 -62.98 -3.29
CA PHE A 243 -13.52 -62.80 -1.85
C PHE A 243 -12.19 -62.41 -1.19
N ALA A 244 -11.07 -63.02 -1.58
CA ALA A 244 -9.75 -62.63 -1.11
C ALA A 244 -9.34 -61.20 -1.52
N THR A 245 -9.52 -60.81 -2.78
CA THR A 245 -9.27 -59.45 -3.30
C THR A 245 -10.28 -58.44 -2.75
N THR A 246 -11.56 -58.80 -2.64
CA THR A 246 -12.60 -57.97 -2.02
C THR A 246 -12.28 -57.73 -0.56
N MET A 247 -11.85 -58.77 0.15
CA MET A 247 -11.39 -58.62 1.53
C MET A 247 -10.09 -57.82 1.61
N ILE A 248 -9.13 -58.02 0.72
CA ILE A 248 -7.90 -57.21 0.64
C ILE A 248 -8.24 -55.75 0.35
N ASN A 249 -9.17 -55.45 -0.54
CA ASN A 249 -9.62 -54.09 -0.84
C ASN A 249 -10.39 -53.49 0.34
N ALA A 250 -11.24 -54.28 1.01
CA ALA A 250 -11.95 -53.86 2.22
C ALA A 250 -10.99 -53.64 3.40
N LEU A 251 -9.92 -54.43 3.51
CA LEU A 251 -8.84 -54.30 4.50
C LEU A 251 -7.87 -53.15 4.16
N ALA A 252 -7.58 -52.92 2.88
CA ALA A 252 -6.73 -51.83 2.40
C ALA A 252 -7.42 -50.46 2.52
N GLY A 253 -8.76 -50.43 2.51
CA GLY A 253 -9.55 -49.25 2.89
C GLY A 253 -9.61 -49.00 4.40
N LYS A 254 -9.18 -49.96 5.23
CA LYS A 254 -9.06 -49.73 6.68
C LYS A 254 -7.75 -49.02 6.95
N GLN A 255 -7.77 -47.97 7.76
CA GLN A 255 -6.54 -47.47 8.32
C GLN A 255 -5.89 -48.51 9.24
N PRO A 256 -4.55 -48.48 9.41
CA PRO A 256 -3.86 -49.24 10.45
C PRO A 256 -4.51 -49.00 11.80
N LEU A 257 -4.52 -50.02 12.68
CA LEU A 257 -4.96 -49.91 14.07
C LEU A 257 -3.93 -49.10 14.88
N ASP A 258 -3.76 -47.85 14.47
CA ASP A 258 -3.12 -46.81 15.21
C ASP A 258 -4.25 -45.96 15.80
N ASN A 259 -4.25 -45.83 17.12
CA ASN A 259 -5.31 -45.11 17.83
C ASN A 259 -5.42 -43.66 17.33
N THR A 260 -4.33 -43.06 16.85
CA THR A 260 -4.34 -41.68 16.34
C THR A 260 -5.02 -41.63 14.98
N LEU A 261 -4.59 -42.46 14.03
CA LEU A 261 -5.17 -42.50 12.68
C LEU A 261 -6.67 -42.83 12.72
N THR A 262 -7.07 -43.85 13.49
CA THR A 262 -8.48 -44.25 13.67
C THR A 262 -9.34 -43.10 14.16
N ASN A 263 -8.79 -42.26 15.05
CA ASN A 263 -9.49 -41.09 15.53
C ASN A 263 -9.55 -39.97 14.46
N LEU A 264 -8.65 -39.91 13.48
CA LEU A 264 -8.65 -38.90 12.42
C LEU A 264 -9.55 -39.27 11.22
N SER A 265 -9.61 -40.53 10.78
CA SER A 265 -10.19 -40.92 9.46
C SER A 265 -11.69 -40.71 9.27
N GLY A 266 -12.46 -40.53 10.34
CA GLY A 266 -13.90 -40.27 10.26
C GLY A 266 -14.29 -38.83 10.55
N LYS A 267 -13.32 -37.95 10.78
CA LYS A 267 -13.58 -36.57 11.20
C LYS A 267 -13.61 -35.65 9.98
N ASP A 268 -14.63 -34.81 9.92
CA ASP A 268 -14.59 -33.63 9.07
C ASP A 268 -13.54 -32.63 9.59
N ILE A 269 -13.35 -31.52 8.88
CA ILE A 269 -12.37 -30.49 9.26
C ILE A 269 -12.59 -30.01 10.71
N ALA A 270 -13.84 -29.86 11.15
CA ALA A 270 -14.19 -29.43 12.50
C ALA A 270 -13.80 -30.48 13.57
N GLY A 271 -14.07 -31.76 13.29
CA GLY A 271 -13.66 -32.86 14.14
C GLY A 271 -12.15 -32.96 14.29
N LEU A 272 -11.40 -32.79 13.19
CA LEU A 272 -9.93 -32.86 13.19
C LEU A 272 -9.31 -31.77 14.09
N LEU A 273 -9.80 -30.54 13.97
CA LEU A 273 -9.36 -29.42 14.80
C LEU A 273 -9.62 -29.69 16.28
N THR A 274 -10.76 -30.30 16.61
CA THR A 274 -11.09 -30.67 18.01
C THR A 274 -10.14 -31.75 18.53
N TYR A 275 -9.84 -32.77 17.73
CA TYR A 275 -8.96 -33.87 18.12
C TYR A 275 -7.52 -33.41 18.40
N LEU A 276 -6.99 -32.52 17.58
CA LEU A 276 -5.64 -31.96 17.76
C LEU A 276 -5.56 -30.89 18.85
N GLY A 277 -6.69 -30.57 19.51
CA GLY A 277 -6.77 -29.43 20.45
C GLY A 277 -6.66 -28.07 19.78
N LEU A 278 -6.67 -28.03 18.44
CA LEU A 278 -6.51 -26.84 17.63
C LEU A 278 -7.84 -26.12 17.37
N GLY A 279 -8.99 -26.63 17.86
CA GLY A 279 -10.29 -25.98 17.64
C GLY A 279 -10.32 -24.56 18.17
N GLU A 280 -9.93 -24.37 19.43
CA GLU A 280 -9.83 -23.04 20.03
C GLU A 280 -8.62 -22.27 19.51
N THR A 281 -7.49 -22.93 19.25
CA THR A 281 -6.31 -22.30 18.65
C THR A 281 -6.58 -21.76 17.24
N ALA A 282 -7.31 -22.48 16.39
CA ALA A 282 -7.67 -22.07 15.04
C ALA A 282 -8.70 -20.94 15.05
N LYS A 283 -9.66 -20.96 15.98
CA LYS A 283 -10.60 -19.85 16.20
C LYS A 283 -9.88 -18.59 16.70
N GLN A 284 -8.89 -18.73 17.58
CA GLN A 284 -8.07 -17.61 18.05
C GLN A 284 -7.08 -17.12 16.98
N ALA A 285 -6.57 -18.02 16.14
CA ALA A 285 -5.65 -17.69 15.05
C ALA A 285 -6.32 -16.93 13.89
N ALA A 286 -7.65 -16.99 13.76
CA ALA A 286 -8.40 -16.21 12.77
C ALA A 286 -8.21 -14.69 12.93
N GLY A 287 -7.69 -14.21 14.08
CA GLY A 287 -7.29 -12.83 14.32
C GLY A 287 -5.86 -12.69 14.86
N ALA A 288 -5.00 -13.70 14.67
CA ALA A 288 -3.60 -13.62 15.09
C ALA A 288 -2.75 -12.88 14.05
N VAL A 289 -1.82 -12.06 14.54
CA VAL A 289 -0.86 -11.33 13.71
C VAL A 289 0.00 -12.32 12.93
N GLN A 290 -0.11 -12.29 11.61
CA GLN A 290 0.64 -13.17 10.72
C GLN A 290 2.12 -12.75 10.65
N LYS A 291 3.02 -13.73 10.49
CA LYS A 291 4.49 -13.48 10.41
C LYS A 291 4.91 -12.53 9.28
N THR A 292 4.10 -12.43 8.24
CA THR A 292 4.31 -11.56 7.07
C THR A 292 3.62 -10.19 7.21
N GLY A 293 3.01 -9.93 8.37
CA GLY A 293 2.13 -8.78 8.60
C GLY A 293 0.65 -9.15 8.48
N ASP A 294 -0.17 -8.48 9.30
CA ASP A 294 -1.63 -8.47 9.25
C ASP A 294 -2.08 -7.01 9.39
N GLU A 295 -3.20 -6.64 8.76
CA GLU A 295 -3.79 -5.30 8.84
C GLU A 295 -4.55 -5.07 10.17
N MET A 296 -4.76 -6.11 10.99
CA MET A 296 -5.42 -6.05 12.31
C MET A 296 -6.61 -5.08 12.35
N SER A 297 -7.69 -5.39 11.61
CA SER A 297 -8.89 -4.53 11.51
C SER A 297 -9.73 -4.43 12.81
N GLY A 298 -9.22 -4.94 13.94
CA GLY A 298 -9.89 -4.98 15.24
C GLY A 298 -9.00 -4.54 16.40
N LYS A 299 -9.59 -4.38 17.58
CA LYS A 299 -8.87 -3.93 18.78
C LYS A 299 -7.80 -4.94 19.22
N LEU A 300 -6.52 -4.60 19.08
CA LEU A 300 -5.43 -5.37 19.68
C LEU A 300 -5.45 -5.17 21.21
N THR A 301 -5.86 -6.20 21.94
CA THR A 301 -5.92 -6.18 23.41
C THR A 301 -4.68 -6.87 23.97
N LEU A 302 -3.80 -6.11 24.64
CA LEU A 302 -2.63 -6.64 25.35
C LEU A 302 -2.95 -6.69 26.86
N PRO A 303 -3.33 -7.85 27.42
CA PRO A 303 -3.98 -7.92 28.73
C PRO A 303 -3.11 -7.49 29.92
N GLN A 304 -1.78 -7.43 29.78
CA GLN A 304 -0.86 -6.75 30.70
C GLN A 304 0.58 -6.91 30.19
N THR A 305 1.16 -5.86 29.62
CA THR A 305 2.63 -5.74 29.62
C THR A 305 2.98 -4.35 30.14
N SER A 306 3.87 -4.29 31.12
CA SER A 306 4.27 -3.04 31.80
C SER A 306 5.05 -2.08 30.90
N SER A 307 5.32 -2.43 29.64
CA SER A 307 6.17 -1.65 28.75
C SER A 307 5.54 -1.35 27.38
N PHE A 308 4.38 -1.96 27.04
CA PHE A 308 3.58 -1.55 25.89
C PHE A 308 2.08 -1.88 26.09
N GLY A 309 1.26 -0.87 26.33
CA GLY A 309 -0.22 -0.92 26.35
C GLY A 309 -0.78 0.40 25.78
N VAL A 310 -2.05 0.54 25.36
CA VAL A 310 -3.29 0.00 25.96
C VAL A 310 -4.44 0.22 24.95
N ASN A 311 -5.26 -0.78 24.59
CA ASN A 311 -6.55 -1.20 25.19
C ASN A 311 -7.67 -0.14 25.29
N THR A 312 -7.65 0.90 24.46
CA THR A 312 -8.78 1.84 24.31
C THR A 312 -9.22 1.93 22.84
N ASN A 313 -10.49 2.24 22.59
CA ASN A 313 -10.93 2.51 21.22
C ASN A 313 -10.34 3.85 20.81
N ASN A 314 -9.44 3.89 19.84
CA ASN A 314 -8.85 5.16 19.41
C ASN A 314 -9.94 6.04 18.76
N THR A 315 -10.39 7.08 19.48
CA THR A 315 -11.31 8.10 18.94
C THR A 315 -10.58 9.33 18.37
N LEU A 316 -9.25 9.39 18.44
CA LEU A 316 -8.45 10.40 17.74
C LEU A 316 -8.51 10.23 16.22
N GLY A 317 -8.67 8.99 15.74
CA GLY A 317 -8.83 8.62 14.32
C GLY A 317 -7.55 8.78 13.49
N GLY A 318 -7.54 8.25 12.25
CA GLY A 318 -6.39 8.31 11.34
C GLY A 318 -5.11 7.66 11.90
N SER A 319 -3.94 8.17 11.50
CA SER A 319 -2.62 7.73 11.97
C SER A 319 -2.34 8.23 13.40
N SER A 320 -2.86 7.54 14.40
CA SER A 320 -2.74 7.97 15.81
C SER A 320 -2.57 6.82 16.80
N ILE A 321 -2.08 7.17 17.98
CA ILE A 321 -1.92 6.30 19.15
C ILE A 321 -2.69 6.96 20.29
N ALA A 322 -3.69 6.27 20.84
CA ALA A 322 -4.36 6.68 22.08
C ALA A 322 -3.70 5.99 23.29
N ILE A 323 -3.55 6.69 24.41
CA ILE A 323 -2.80 6.27 25.60
C ILE A 323 -3.64 6.53 26.85
N GLY A 324 -3.96 5.49 27.60
CA GLY A 324 -4.67 5.58 28.89
C GLY A 324 -6.20 5.65 28.76
N ASP A 325 -6.73 6.49 27.89
CA ASP A 325 -8.15 6.63 27.53
C ASP A 325 -8.32 6.60 25.98
N ASN A 326 -9.52 6.88 25.47
CA ASN A 326 -9.80 6.83 24.03
C ASN A 326 -9.40 8.11 23.26
N ASP A 327 -8.95 9.15 23.95
CA ASP A 327 -8.85 10.49 23.39
C ASP A 327 -7.64 11.32 23.86
N THR A 328 -6.68 10.71 24.54
CA THR A 328 -5.34 11.24 24.87
C THR A 328 -4.28 10.49 24.06
N GLY A 329 -3.26 11.17 23.50
CA GLY A 329 -2.15 10.49 22.83
C GLY A 329 -1.42 11.29 21.75
N PHE A 330 -1.05 10.65 20.64
CA PHE A 330 -0.31 11.25 19.52
C PHE A 330 -1.02 11.00 18.20
N LYS A 331 -1.06 11.99 17.30
CA LYS A 331 -1.68 11.86 15.97
C LYS A 331 -0.80 12.52 14.92
N GLN A 332 -0.49 11.78 13.86
CA GLN A 332 0.12 12.33 12.65
C GLN A 332 -1.00 12.83 11.73
N ASN A 333 -0.87 14.09 11.28
CA ASN A 333 -1.89 14.77 10.47
C ASN A 333 -1.35 15.14 9.07
N GLY A 334 -0.38 14.39 8.55
CA GLY A 334 0.30 14.65 7.28
C GLY A 334 1.83 14.63 7.40
N ASP A 335 2.54 14.72 6.26
CA ASP A 335 4.01 14.62 6.17
C ASP A 335 4.74 15.63 7.09
N GLY A 336 5.36 15.12 8.15
CA GLY A 336 6.11 15.90 9.13
C GLY A 336 5.31 16.63 10.21
N ILE A 337 3.98 16.48 10.27
CA ILE A 337 3.13 17.13 11.30
C ILE A 337 2.73 16.11 12.38
N LEU A 338 3.25 16.32 13.59
CA LEU A 338 2.94 15.49 14.76
C LEU A 338 2.21 16.30 15.84
N ASP A 339 1.01 15.84 16.19
CA ASP A 339 0.13 16.46 17.18
C ASP A 339 0.02 15.60 18.44
N THR A 340 0.05 16.22 19.62
CA THR A 340 -0.18 15.55 20.92
C THR A 340 -1.58 15.89 21.43
N PHE A 341 -2.35 14.92 21.91
CA PHE A 341 -3.72 15.09 22.41
C PHE A 341 -3.84 14.68 23.88
N ALA A 342 -4.77 15.29 24.62
CA ALA A 342 -5.16 14.93 25.97
C ALA A 342 -6.67 15.17 26.14
N ASN A 343 -7.45 14.12 26.44
CA ASN A 343 -8.91 14.15 26.64
C ASN A 343 -9.66 14.87 25.50
N SER A 344 -9.42 14.40 24.27
CA SER A 344 -9.90 14.97 22.99
C SER A 344 -9.34 16.36 22.65
N GLN A 345 -8.40 16.92 23.42
CA GLN A 345 -7.82 18.26 23.21
C GLN A 345 -6.40 18.19 22.65
N HIS A 346 -6.05 19.02 21.66
CA HIS A 346 -4.70 19.13 21.09
C HIS A 346 -3.80 20.03 21.95
N THR A 347 -2.57 19.59 22.28
CA THR A 347 -1.69 20.22 23.30
C THR A 347 -0.30 20.63 22.80
N VAL A 348 0.28 19.98 21.79
CA VAL A 348 1.53 20.38 21.12
C VAL A 348 1.47 19.93 19.66
N ARG A 349 1.91 20.79 18.74
CA ARG A 349 2.20 20.46 17.35
C ARG A 349 3.69 20.67 17.07
N VAL A 350 4.33 19.68 16.49
CA VAL A 350 5.66 19.80 15.90
C VAL A 350 5.49 19.72 14.39
N ALA A 351 5.93 20.77 13.69
CA ALA A 351 5.88 20.90 12.23
C ALA A 351 7.25 21.36 11.69
N PRO A 352 7.54 21.22 10.38
CA PRO A 352 8.80 21.70 9.80
C PRO A 352 9.03 23.20 10.09
N GLY A 353 10.08 23.53 10.84
CA GLY A 353 10.46 24.91 11.14
C GLY A 353 9.79 25.54 12.37
N GLU A 354 8.82 24.87 13.02
CA GLU A 354 8.17 25.40 14.21
C GLU A 354 7.71 24.33 15.20
N MET A 355 7.72 24.70 16.48
CA MET A 355 7.10 23.93 17.55
C MET A 355 6.02 24.80 18.20
N MET A 356 4.76 24.38 18.05
CA MET A 356 3.59 25.08 18.59
C MET A 356 3.07 24.34 19.82
N VAL A 357 3.49 24.78 21.00
CA VAL A 357 2.88 24.32 22.26
C VAL A 357 1.47 24.94 22.38
N LEU A 358 0.39 24.14 22.36
CA LEU A 358 -1.02 24.55 22.47
C LEU A 358 -1.45 24.58 23.96
N GLY A 359 -0.96 25.59 24.67
CA GLY A 359 -1.21 25.79 26.09
C GLY A 359 -0.12 26.62 26.75
N ALA A 360 -0.16 26.77 28.08
CA ALA A 360 0.84 27.53 28.81
C ALA A 360 2.13 26.70 29.05
N ILE A 361 3.31 27.27 28.75
CA ILE A 361 4.59 26.78 29.29
C ILE A 361 4.71 27.30 30.73
N ARG A 362 4.12 26.60 31.69
CA ARG A 362 4.22 26.96 33.11
C ARG A 362 5.54 26.44 33.68
N ALA A 363 6.45 27.33 34.09
CA ALA A 363 7.57 26.95 34.95
C ALA A 363 7.05 26.79 36.40
N GLY A 364 6.96 25.56 36.89
CA GLY A 364 6.30 25.23 38.17
C GLY A 364 7.06 25.66 39.44
N LYS A 365 6.32 25.65 40.58
CA LYS A 365 6.70 25.95 41.98
C LYS A 365 7.43 27.29 42.21
N GLU A 366 8.63 27.49 41.67
CA GLU A 366 9.45 28.71 41.86
C GLU A 366 10.47 28.90 40.70
N LYS A 367 10.05 28.87 39.43
CA LYS A 367 10.99 28.89 38.28
C LYS A 367 10.58 29.87 37.17
N LYS A 368 11.60 30.37 36.45
CA LYS A 368 11.50 31.36 35.36
C LYS A 368 11.03 30.71 34.06
N LEU A 369 10.01 31.30 33.43
CA LEU A 369 9.65 31.09 32.03
C LEU A 369 10.48 32.06 31.15
N SER A 370 11.28 31.53 30.22
CA SER A 370 12.09 32.31 29.27
C SER A 370 11.44 32.27 27.89
N LEU A 371 11.22 33.45 27.27
CA LEU A 371 10.57 33.62 25.97
C LEU A 371 11.19 34.80 25.22
N THR A 372 11.32 34.65 23.91
CA THR A 372 12.07 35.54 23.01
C THR A 372 11.18 36.00 21.85
N SER A 373 11.35 37.25 21.36
CA SER A 373 10.31 38.09 20.71
C SER A 373 10.11 37.94 19.19
N ASN A 374 9.00 38.55 18.77
CA ASN A 374 8.12 38.38 17.60
C ASN A 374 8.11 39.62 16.65
N ASN A 375 7.23 39.60 15.63
CA ASN A 375 7.35 40.21 14.27
C ASN A 375 6.71 41.61 14.00
N ASN A 376 6.77 42.56 14.93
CA ASN A 376 6.21 43.94 14.80
C ASN A 376 7.20 45.04 15.21
N SER A 377 8.24 44.63 15.91
CA SER A 377 9.52 45.20 15.61
C SER A 377 9.68 45.13 14.09
N THR A 378 10.01 46.24 13.43
CA THR A 378 10.31 46.26 11.97
C THR A 378 11.56 45.45 11.63
N MET A 379 12.04 44.72 12.63
CA MET A 379 13.34 44.14 12.86
C MET A 379 13.16 42.95 13.82
N THR A 380 13.90 41.87 13.70
CA THR A 380 13.77 40.69 14.57
C THR A 380 14.28 40.99 15.97
N ALA A 381 13.39 41.28 16.92
CA ALA A 381 13.81 41.47 18.31
C ALA A 381 14.20 40.14 18.94
N THR A 382 15.46 39.97 19.26
CA THR A 382 15.94 38.76 19.88
C THR A 382 16.29 39.02 21.35
N PHE A 383 15.92 38.05 22.16
CA PHE A 383 16.58 37.77 23.41
C PHE A 383 17.58 36.69 23.06
N ASN A 384 18.77 37.17 22.66
CA ASN A 384 19.86 36.31 22.29
C ASN A 384 20.69 35.98 23.51
N LEU A 385 21.03 34.71 23.59
CA LEU A 385 22.04 34.21 24.49
C LEU A 385 23.15 33.61 23.61
N TRP A 386 24.26 34.34 23.43
CA TRP A 386 25.32 34.03 22.46
C TRP A 386 26.74 34.54 22.90
N GLY A 387 27.84 34.31 22.15
CA GLY A 387 29.22 34.81 22.46
C GLY A 387 30.38 34.25 21.58
N ASP A 388 31.63 34.78 21.72
CA ASP A 388 32.86 34.38 20.97
C ASP A 388 34.23 34.60 21.73
N ALA A 389 35.39 34.45 21.05
CA ALA A 389 36.75 34.53 21.63
C ALA A 389 37.18 35.93 22.15
N ASN A 390 36.54 36.99 21.66
CA ASN A 390 36.76 38.37 22.13
C ASN A 390 35.65 38.83 23.09
N ARG A 391 34.48 38.17 23.08
CA ARG A 391 33.29 38.41 23.95
C ARG A 391 32.73 37.09 24.50
N PRO A 392 33.30 36.55 25.59
CA PRO A 392 32.97 35.21 26.05
C PRO A 392 31.50 34.90 26.41
N THR A 393 30.67 35.88 26.79
CA THR A 393 29.22 35.68 27.01
C THR A 393 28.49 36.99 26.80
N VAL A 394 27.38 36.93 26.05
CA VAL A 394 26.50 38.07 25.80
C VAL A 394 25.06 37.65 26.11
N ILE A 395 24.46 38.37 27.06
CA ILE A 395 23.01 38.40 27.19
C ILE A 395 22.59 39.66 26.47
N GLU A 396 22.02 39.49 25.30
CA GLU A 396 21.77 40.57 24.37
C GLU A 396 20.28 40.69 24.11
N LEU A 397 19.83 41.93 24.13
CA LEU A 397 18.64 42.32 23.43
C LEU A 397 19.10 43.05 22.18
N ASP A 398 18.86 42.46 21.01
CA ASP A 398 19.15 43.07 19.72
C ASP A 398 17.93 43.04 18.81
N ASP A 399 18.06 43.74 17.70
CA ASP A 399 17.17 43.63 16.55
C ASP A 399 17.95 43.60 15.22
N ASP A 400 17.24 43.57 14.09
CA ASP A 400 17.84 43.62 12.74
C ASP A 400 18.77 44.83 12.50
N GLN A 401 18.77 45.88 13.34
CA GLN A 401 19.63 47.07 13.24
C GLN A 401 20.86 47.00 14.15
N GLY A 402 20.90 46.09 15.12
CA GLY A 402 22.00 45.90 16.05
C GLY A 402 21.54 45.79 17.51
N TRP A 403 22.49 45.80 18.44
CA TRP A 403 22.24 45.60 19.86
C TRP A 403 21.64 46.85 20.53
N HIS A 404 20.65 46.65 21.40
CA HIS A 404 20.03 47.69 22.23
C HIS A 404 20.76 47.82 23.57
N LEU A 405 20.88 46.69 24.24
CA LEU A 405 21.64 46.57 25.46
C LEU A 405 22.24 45.18 25.53
N TYR A 406 23.46 45.14 26.05
CA TYR A 406 24.08 43.88 26.39
C TYR A 406 24.84 44.00 27.71
N SER A 407 24.88 42.87 28.39
CA SER A 407 25.91 42.61 29.37
C SER A 407 26.92 41.67 28.73
N GLN A 408 28.21 42.05 28.73
CA GLN A 408 29.29 41.18 28.30
C GLN A 408 30.41 41.06 29.33
N ARG A 409 31.16 39.96 29.23
CA ARG A 409 32.46 39.80 29.87
C ARG A 409 33.58 40.09 28.86
N ASN A 410 34.66 40.73 29.29
CA ASN A 410 35.86 41.02 28.49
C ASN A 410 36.97 39.95 28.70
N PRO A 411 38.01 39.89 27.83
CA PRO A 411 39.11 38.93 27.98
C PRO A 411 39.94 39.11 29.27
N ASP A 412 39.99 40.33 29.82
CA ASP A 412 40.63 40.62 31.11
C ASP A 412 39.75 40.25 32.33
N GLY A 413 38.54 39.73 32.08
CA GLY A 413 37.59 39.28 33.09
C GLY A 413 36.62 40.35 33.59
N SER A 414 36.76 41.61 33.18
CA SER A 414 35.81 42.67 33.54
C SER A 414 34.42 42.45 32.92
N ILE A 415 33.37 42.96 33.56
CA ILE A 415 32.00 42.97 33.00
C ILE A 415 31.69 44.41 32.61
N VAL A 416 31.18 44.57 31.40
CA VAL A 416 30.58 45.83 30.98
C VAL A 416 29.11 45.60 30.69
N PHE A 417 28.29 46.50 31.23
CA PHE A 417 26.90 46.63 30.85
C PHE A 417 26.80 47.87 29.97
N THR A 418 26.48 47.66 28.70
CA THR A 418 26.42 48.74 27.72
C THR A 418 24.98 48.90 27.28
N VAL A 419 24.53 50.14 27.27
CA VAL A 419 23.24 50.55 26.73
C VAL A 419 23.52 51.45 25.53
N ASN A 420 22.95 51.12 24.39
CA ASN A 420 23.01 51.96 23.20
C ASN A 420 21.91 53.03 23.30
N GLY A 421 22.12 54.02 24.17
CA GLY A 421 21.15 55.08 24.44
C GLY A 421 21.26 55.64 25.85
N ASP A 422 20.18 56.32 26.27
CA ASP A 422 20.13 56.99 27.57
C ASP A 422 19.74 56.03 28.71
N ILE A 423 20.33 56.25 29.90
CA ILE A 423 19.96 55.56 31.13
C ILE A 423 19.19 56.52 32.03
N THR A 424 17.89 56.29 32.19
CA THR A 424 17.04 57.02 33.13
C THR A 424 16.92 56.22 34.43
N ALA A 425 17.46 56.74 35.53
CA ALA A 425 17.41 56.09 36.85
C ALA A 425 16.76 57.01 37.89
N ASN A 426 15.98 56.44 38.81
CA ASN A 426 15.44 57.19 39.96
C ASN A 426 16.55 57.60 40.94
N THR A 427 17.57 56.74 41.06
CA THR A 427 18.79 57.02 41.82
C THR A 427 19.92 56.25 41.17
N LEU A 428 21.02 56.93 40.87
CA LEU A 428 22.25 56.27 40.45
C LEU A 428 23.17 56.15 41.67
N ARG A 429 23.52 54.93 42.04
CA ARG A 429 24.49 54.64 43.11
C ARG A 429 25.80 54.22 42.48
N ALA A 430 26.84 55.03 42.67
CA ALA A 430 28.18 54.76 42.15
C ALA A 430 29.16 54.69 43.33
N GLY A 431 29.48 53.46 43.75
CA GLY A 431 30.19 53.23 45.01
C GLY A 431 29.42 53.80 46.20
N GLY A 432 30.08 54.60 47.03
CA GLY A 432 29.45 55.28 48.18
C GLY A 432 28.70 56.57 47.84
N ALA A 433 28.74 57.02 46.59
CA ALA A 433 28.04 58.22 46.15
C ALA A 433 26.62 57.90 45.66
N ILE A 434 25.68 58.80 45.96
CA ILE A 434 24.28 58.69 45.54
C ILE A 434 23.93 59.95 44.75
N TYR A 435 23.58 59.77 43.48
CA TYR A 435 23.06 60.82 42.61
C TYR A 435 21.55 60.73 42.61
N GLN A 436 20.90 61.77 43.11
CA GLN A 436 19.45 61.87 43.17
C GLN A 436 18.87 62.45 41.89
N ASN A 437 17.61 62.13 41.62
CA ASN A 437 16.87 62.65 40.47
C ASN A 437 16.57 64.17 40.54
N ASN A 438 16.82 64.82 41.69
CA ASN A 438 16.73 66.28 41.85
C ASN A 438 18.08 67.00 41.60
N GLY A 439 19.12 66.25 41.21
CA GLY A 439 20.47 66.77 40.97
C GLY A 439 21.36 66.85 42.23
N ASP A 440 20.85 66.51 43.41
CA ASP A 440 21.66 66.49 44.63
C ASP A 440 22.54 65.23 44.69
N ILE A 441 23.67 65.35 45.39
CA ILE A 441 24.70 64.31 45.46
C ILE A 441 25.05 64.07 46.91
N PHE A 442 24.87 62.83 47.37
CA PHE A 442 25.35 62.38 48.68
C PHE A 442 26.72 61.75 48.54
N GLY A 443 27.63 62.01 49.49
CA GLY A 443 28.92 61.34 49.52
C GLY A 443 29.78 61.68 50.74
N SER A 444 30.82 60.86 50.94
CA SER A 444 31.78 61.02 52.05
C SER A 444 32.59 62.31 51.96
N VAL A 445 32.85 62.82 50.75
CA VAL A 445 33.52 64.12 50.53
C VAL A 445 32.74 65.27 51.19
N TRP A 446 31.40 65.15 51.26
CA TRP A 446 30.51 66.12 51.90
C TRP A 446 30.22 65.76 53.37
N GLY A 447 31.10 64.98 54.01
CA GLY A 447 30.95 64.54 55.40
C GLY A 447 29.83 63.51 55.61
N ASN A 448 29.57 62.65 54.61
CA ASN A 448 28.40 61.76 54.57
C ASN A 448 27.08 62.54 54.66
N SER A 449 27.01 63.63 53.89
CA SER A 449 25.83 64.48 53.80
C SER A 449 25.48 64.76 52.34
N TRP A 450 24.36 65.43 52.13
CA TRP A 450 23.98 65.98 50.83
C TRP A 450 24.87 67.17 50.49
N LEU A 451 25.33 67.24 49.24
CA LEU A 451 26.13 68.35 48.73
C LEU A 451 25.42 69.69 48.98
N SER A 452 24.10 69.75 48.73
CA SER A 452 23.30 70.95 48.98
C SER A 452 23.37 71.43 50.44
N LEU A 453 23.20 70.52 51.40
CA LEU A 453 23.27 70.82 52.83
C LEU A 453 24.70 71.17 53.27
N TRP A 454 25.70 70.47 52.74
CA TRP A 454 27.10 70.77 53.01
C TRP A 454 27.47 72.16 52.52
N ILE A 455 27.07 72.55 51.30
CA ILE A 455 27.28 73.91 50.78
C ILE A 455 26.60 74.94 51.69
N ASN A 456 25.33 74.73 52.06
CA ASN A 456 24.56 75.67 52.87
C ASN A 456 25.22 75.96 54.24
N ASN A 457 25.83 74.95 54.86
CA ASN A 457 26.45 75.07 56.18
C ASN A 457 27.91 75.55 56.15
N ASN A 458 28.60 75.52 55.02
CA ASN A 458 30.03 75.84 54.94
C ASN A 458 30.33 77.17 54.22
N PHE A 459 29.37 77.72 53.48
CA PHE A 459 29.53 78.99 52.78
C PHE A 459 28.65 80.10 53.38
N VAL A 460 29.09 81.35 53.23
CA VAL A 460 28.29 82.52 53.62
C VAL A 460 27.15 82.68 52.63
N ALA A 461 25.94 82.56 53.11
CA ALA A 461 24.73 82.67 52.31
C ALA A 461 24.21 84.11 52.21
N ASP A 462 24.52 84.98 53.18
CA ASP A 462 24.06 86.37 53.21
C ASP A 462 24.85 87.25 54.22
N VAL A 463 24.75 88.58 54.13
CA VAL A 463 25.40 89.56 55.04
C VAL A 463 24.46 90.75 55.34
N GLN A 464 24.35 91.16 56.61
CA GLN A 464 23.48 92.26 57.05
C GLN A 464 24.07 93.07 58.22
N LEU A 465 23.43 94.19 58.60
CA LEU A 465 23.63 94.82 59.91
C LEU A 465 22.60 94.30 60.92
N GLY A 466 23.04 93.91 62.11
CA GLY A 466 22.17 93.44 63.19
C GLY A 466 21.57 94.58 64.03
N ALA A 467 20.90 94.23 65.13
CA ALA A 467 20.30 95.22 66.04
C ALA A 467 21.38 96.13 66.67
N GLY A 468 21.18 97.45 66.57
CA GLY A 468 22.12 98.46 67.09
C GLY A 468 21.98 98.71 68.59
N THR A 469 23.03 99.29 69.19
CA THR A 469 23.07 99.78 70.56
C THR A 469 23.82 101.12 70.62
N SER A 470 23.92 101.74 71.81
CA SER A 470 24.54 103.06 71.98
C SER A 470 25.40 103.16 73.24
N VAL A 471 26.38 104.08 73.25
CA VAL A 471 27.22 104.37 74.43
C VAL A 471 27.53 105.86 74.53
N THR A 472 27.59 106.37 75.76
CA THR A 472 27.98 107.76 76.09
C THR A 472 29.50 107.91 76.21
N THR A 473 30.08 109.01 75.73
CA THR A 473 31.54 109.25 75.64
C THR A 473 32.05 110.49 76.40
N TRP A 474 31.18 111.22 77.10
CA TRP A 474 31.53 112.47 77.82
C TRP A 474 32.50 112.25 79.01
N ASN A 475 33.58 113.03 79.04
CA ASN A 475 34.67 113.13 80.05
C ASN A 475 35.60 111.93 80.34
N ASN A 476 35.39 110.76 79.75
CA ASN A 476 36.30 109.61 79.86
C ASN A 476 37.04 109.37 78.54
N ALA A 477 38.32 109.72 78.48
CA ALA A 477 39.17 109.37 77.34
C ALA A 477 39.36 107.83 77.32
N GLY A 478 38.88 107.19 76.25
CA GLY A 478 39.11 105.75 75.99
C GLY A 478 37.88 104.83 76.04
N SER A 479 36.67 105.34 76.32
CA SER A 479 35.44 104.52 76.36
C SER A 479 34.72 104.38 75.01
N TRP A 480 35.48 104.27 73.90
CA TRP A 480 34.90 103.88 72.61
C TRP A 480 34.50 102.41 72.66
N PRO A 481 33.34 102.00 72.11
CA PRO A 481 32.97 100.61 72.03
C PRO A 481 33.87 99.94 70.99
N ASN A 482 35.05 99.51 71.43
CA ASN A 482 35.96 98.68 70.65
C ASN A 482 35.49 97.23 70.73
N THR A 483 34.26 96.99 70.26
CA THR A 483 33.68 95.64 70.20
C THR A 483 33.90 95.10 68.79
N PRO A 484 34.75 94.07 68.61
CA PRO A 484 35.01 93.49 67.30
C PRO A 484 33.72 93.12 66.58
N GLY A 485 33.64 93.51 65.30
CA GLY A 485 32.47 93.22 64.47
C GLY A 485 31.38 94.26 64.46
N TYR A 486 31.49 95.29 65.28
CA TYR A 486 30.53 96.38 65.28
C TYR A 486 31.07 97.57 64.50
N VAL A 487 30.18 98.20 63.75
CA VAL A 487 30.46 99.42 63.01
C VAL A 487 29.63 100.55 63.60
N VAL A 488 30.21 101.74 63.66
CA VAL A 488 29.46 102.95 64.05
C VAL A 488 28.43 103.24 62.96
N THR A 489 27.17 103.35 63.37
CA THR A 489 26.05 103.64 62.47
C THR A 489 25.60 105.09 62.54
N SER A 490 25.85 105.78 63.66
CA SER A 490 25.67 107.24 63.80
C SER A 490 26.32 107.79 65.07
N VAL A 491 26.43 109.11 65.19
CA VAL A 491 26.97 109.83 66.37
C VAL A 491 25.97 110.89 66.84
N TRP A 492 25.99 111.26 68.12
CA TRP A 492 25.09 112.27 68.70
C TRP A 492 25.80 113.17 69.73
N LYS A 493 25.30 114.40 69.86
CA LYS A 493 25.86 115.46 70.69
C LYS A 493 24.75 116.33 71.31
N ASP A 494 24.93 116.79 72.54
CA ASP A 494 24.19 117.86 73.16
C ASP A 494 24.86 119.23 72.90
N ALA A 495 24.19 120.32 73.28
CA ALA A 495 24.63 121.67 72.92
C ALA A 495 25.76 122.22 73.81
N GLN A 496 26.34 121.43 74.72
CA GLN A 496 27.22 121.91 75.78
C GLN A 496 28.63 121.31 75.66
N GLY A 497 29.62 122.13 75.28
CA GLY A 497 31.04 121.73 75.16
C GLY A 497 31.48 121.33 73.75
N GLU A 498 32.75 120.95 73.56
CA GLU A 498 33.34 120.69 72.23
C GLU A 498 33.38 119.21 71.82
N ASN A 499 33.22 118.25 72.76
CA ASN A 499 33.38 116.81 72.50
C ASN A 499 32.06 116.10 72.11
N ILE A 500 32.14 114.88 71.54
CA ILE A 500 30.99 114.01 71.19
C ILE A 500 30.40 113.36 72.46
N ASP A 501 29.07 113.35 72.58
CA ASP A 501 28.38 112.82 73.77
C ASP A 501 28.06 111.33 73.70
N GLY A 502 27.84 110.78 72.51
CA GLY A 502 27.80 109.34 72.33
C GLY A 502 27.63 108.87 70.88
N ILE A 503 27.62 107.55 70.70
CA ILE A 503 27.56 106.92 69.38
C ILE A 503 26.57 105.76 69.37
N ASN A 504 25.93 105.53 68.22
CA ASN A 504 25.18 104.31 67.92
C ASN A 504 26.03 103.39 67.06
N TYR A 505 25.99 102.09 67.33
CA TYR A 505 26.78 101.10 66.63
C TYR A 505 26.03 99.77 66.54
N ALA A 506 26.25 99.03 65.46
CA ALA A 506 25.55 97.77 65.18
C ALA A 506 26.52 96.69 64.69
N PRO A 507 26.23 95.40 64.94
CA PRO A 507 27.10 94.32 64.48
C PRO A 507 26.93 94.11 62.98
N LEU A 508 28.03 94.01 62.23
CA LEU A 508 28.01 93.40 60.90
C LEU A 508 27.85 91.89 61.08
N GLN A 509 26.84 91.31 60.45
CA GLN A 509 26.51 89.89 60.59
C GLN A 509 26.58 89.16 59.25
N LYS A 510 27.03 87.91 59.26
CA LYS A 510 27.01 86.98 58.11
C LYS A 510 26.15 85.76 58.44
N ARG A 511 25.40 85.26 57.47
CA ARG A 511 24.61 84.03 57.60
C ARG A 511 25.40 82.85 57.08
N VAL A 512 25.57 81.83 57.91
CA VAL A 512 26.12 80.52 57.53
C VAL A 512 25.13 79.47 58.03
N GLY A 513 24.69 78.56 57.15
CA GLY A 513 23.52 77.74 57.42
C GLY A 513 22.28 78.60 57.71
N ASN A 514 21.55 78.25 58.77
CA ASN A 514 20.38 79.00 59.25
C ASN A 514 20.69 80.01 60.36
N GLN A 515 21.97 80.24 60.68
CA GLN A 515 22.37 81.10 61.80
C GLN A 515 23.09 82.37 61.31
N TRP A 516 22.78 83.50 61.97
CA TRP A 516 23.48 84.76 61.79
C TRP A 516 24.59 84.90 62.83
N TYR A 517 25.79 85.17 62.37
CA TYR A 517 26.96 85.39 63.22
C TYR A 517 27.42 86.83 63.07
N THR A 518 27.63 87.52 64.18
CA THR A 518 28.39 88.78 64.17
C THR A 518 29.80 88.47 63.69
N VAL A 519 30.25 89.17 62.64
CA VAL A 519 31.58 89.05 62.08
C VAL A 519 32.56 89.44 63.18
N GLN A 520 33.39 88.53 63.67
CA GLN A 520 34.45 88.92 64.59
C GLN A 520 35.43 89.80 63.80
N GLY A 521 35.73 90.99 64.33
CA GLY A 521 36.80 91.82 63.78
C GLY A 521 38.07 90.99 63.75
N GLY A 522 38.71 90.87 62.58
CA GLY A 522 39.90 90.05 62.43
C GLY A 522 40.99 90.51 63.40
N THR A 523 41.70 89.56 64.02
CA THR A 523 43.04 89.83 64.52
C THR A 523 43.89 90.14 63.29
N ALA A 524 44.26 91.41 63.10
CA ALA A 524 45.16 91.82 62.03
C ALA A 524 46.49 91.04 62.09
#